data_AF-A0A962YD85-F1
#
_entry.id   AF-A0A962YD85-F1
#
_cell.length_a   1.000
_cell.length_b   1.000
_cell.length_c   1.000
_cell.angle_alpha   90.00
_cell.angle_beta   90.00
_cell.angle_gamma   90.00
#
_symmetry.space_group_name_H-M   'P 1'
#
loop_
_entity.id
_entity.type
_entity.pdbx_description
1 polymer ?
#
loop_
_entity_poly.entity_id
_entity_poly.type
_entity_poly.pdbx_seq_one_letter_code
_entity_poly.pdbx_strand_id
1 'polypeptide(L)'
;MPQRFALRRWLLTLTGGTVLLFLCLPIAIVVPMSFSSASSLEFPPPGFSWRWYESFFGDPRWLDAAYNSLLIAAVSSLLALVLGCAAAYGLVRGQFRGRALYESNFVAPLIVPPVITAV
;
A
#
# COMPACT_ATOMS: atom_id res chain seq x y z
N MET A 1 38.57 17.20 7.67
CA MET A 1 37.84 15.98 7.23
C MET A 1 36.32 15.91 7.54
N PRO A 2 35.57 16.96 7.97
CA PRO A 2 34.11 16.85 8.23
C PRO A 2 33.19 17.13 7.02
N GLN A 3 33.64 17.81 5.97
CA GLN A 3 32.76 18.27 4.87
C GLN A 3 32.21 17.13 3.98
N ARG A 4 32.92 16.00 3.85
CA ARG A 4 32.47 14.85 3.04
C ARG A 4 31.23 14.15 3.62
N PHE A 5 31.07 14.17 4.94
CA PHE A 5 29.91 13.57 5.61
C PHE A 5 28.65 14.40 5.44
N ALA A 6 28.78 15.74 5.45
CA ALA A 6 27.67 16.64 5.16
C ALA A 6 27.19 16.48 3.71
N LEU A 7 28.11 16.48 2.74
CA LEU A 7 27.78 16.32 1.32
C LEU A 7 27.06 15.00 1.04
N ARG A 8 27.55 13.89 1.60
CA ARG A 8 26.90 12.57 1.44
C ARG A 8 25.49 12.53 2.03
N ARG A 9 25.26 13.17 3.18
CA ARG A 9 23.90 13.26 3.77
C ARG A 9 22.96 14.07 2.86
N TRP A 10 23.42 15.21 2.36
CA TRP A 10 22.66 16.04 1.43
C TRP A 10 22.30 15.31 0.14
N LEU A 11 23.23 14.55 -0.44
CA LEU A 11 22.96 13.75 -1.63
C LEU A 11 21.91 12.65 -1.36
N LEU A 12 21.98 11.98 -0.21
CA LEU A 12 21.00 10.96 0.16
C LEU A 12 19.61 11.57 0.37
N THR A 13 19.52 12.71 1.05
CA THR A 13 18.23 13.38 1.28
C THR A 13 17.63 13.93 -0.01
N LEU A 14 18.45 14.49 -0.91
CA LEU A 14 17.98 14.98 -2.20
C LEU A 14 17.50 13.82 -3.08
N THR A 15 18.27 12.75 -3.17
CA THR A 15 17.88 11.58 -3.97
C THR A 15 16.60 10.94 -3.43
N GLY A 16 16.53 10.71 -2.11
CA GLY A 16 15.32 10.19 -1.47
C GLY A 16 14.12 11.11 -1.64
N GLY A 17 14.31 12.42 -1.51
CA GLY A 17 13.26 13.43 -1.72
C GLY A 17 12.73 13.41 -3.15
N THR A 18 13.61 13.35 -4.15
CA THR A 18 13.20 13.29 -5.57
C THR A 18 12.45 11.99 -5.88
N VAL A 19 12.89 10.85 -5.34
CA VAL A 19 12.18 9.57 -5.51
C VAL A 19 10.79 9.63 -4.88
N LEU A 20 10.68 10.14 -3.66
CA LEU A 20 9.37 10.31 -3.00
C LEU A 20 8.46 11.25 -3.78
N LEU A 21 9.00 12.36 -4.28
CA LEU A 21 8.25 13.31 -5.10
C LEU A 21 7.73 12.66 -6.39
N PHE A 22 8.59 11.89 -7.08
CA PHE A 22 8.19 11.15 -8.27
C PHE A 22 7.09 10.12 -7.98
N LEU A 23 7.19 9.37 -6.88
CA LEU A 23 6.17 8.39 -6.47
C LEU A 23 4.85 9.05 -6.03
N CYS A 24 4.91 10.22 -5.40
CA CYS A 24 3.74 10.97 -4.96
C CYS A 24 3.09 11.79 -6.08
N LEU A 25 3.80 12.09 -7.17
CA LEU A 25 3.31 12.88 -8.30
C LEU A 25 1.96 12.40 -8.88
N PRO A 26 1.74 11.10 -9.17
CA PRO A 26 0.43 10.64 -9.65
C PRO A 26 -0.69 10.87 -8.62
N ILE A 27 -0.40 10.71 -7.33
CA ILE A 27 -1.36 10.99 -6.25
C ILE A 27 -1.69 12.48 -6.23
N ALA A 28 -0.68 13.34 -6.42
CA ALA A 28 -0.86 14.79 -6.47
C ALA A 28 -1.73 15.25 -7.67
N ILE A 29 -1.79 14.48 -8.76
CA ILE A 29 -2.70 14.72 -9.90
C ILE A 29 -4.13 14.27 -9.56
N VAL A 30 -4.29 13.17 -8.81
CA VAL A 30 -5.60 12.65 -8.40
C VAL A 30 -6.31 13.60 -7.41
N VAL A 31 -5.58 14.30 -6.55
CA VAL A 31 -6.15 15.24 -5.57
C VAL A 31 -6.98 16.36 -6.22
N PRO A 32 -6.49 17.19 -7.14
CA PRO A 32 -7.32 18.22 -7.77
C PRO A 32 -8.46 17.62 -8.62
N MET A 33 -8.26 16.42 -9.17
CA MET A 33 -9.29 15.69 -9.91
C MET A 33 -10.44 15.22 -9.02
N SER A 34 -10.19 14.90 -7.74
CA SER A 34 -11.27 14.53 -6.80
C SER A 34 -12.21 15.69 -6.50
N PHE A 35 -11.75 16.93 -6.70
CA PHE A 35 -12.55 18.15 -6.60
C PHE A 35 -13.15 18.60 -7.95
N SER A 36 -13.11 17.77 -9.00
CA SER A 36 -13.63 18.15 -10.30
C SER A 36 -15.16 18.13 -10.37
N SER A 37 -15.76 19.16 -10.97
CA SER A 37 -17.18 19.17 -11.34
C SER A 37 -17.52 18.30 -12.56
N ALA A 38 -16.53 17.85 -13.34
CA ALA A 38 -16.75 17.07 -14.56
C ALA A 38 -17.25 15.64 -14.27
N SER A 39 -18.17 15.14 -15.10
CA SER A 39 -18.64 13.75 -15.08
C SER A 39 -17.59 12.74 -15.58
N SER A 40 -16.49 13.22 -16.14
CA SER A 40 -15.42 12.44 -16.77
C SER A 40 -14.05 12.85 -16.23
N LEU A 41 -13.05 11.99 -16.39
CA LEU A 41 -11.64 12.25 -16.05
C LEU A 41 -11.03 13.25 -17.05
N GLU A 42 -11.43 14.51 -16.95
CA GLU A 42 -10.93 15.61 -17.77
C GLU A 42 -10.00 16.51 -16.94
N PHE A 43 -8.76 16.66 -17.41
CA PHE A 43 -7.75 17.51 -16.79
C PHE A 43 -7.38 18.64 -17.76
N PRO A 44 -7.41 19.92 -17.33
CA PRO A 44 -7.70 20.43 -15.98
C PRO A 44 -9.20 20.37 -15.61
N PRO A 45 -9.54 20.28 -14.31
CA PRO A 45 -10.93 20.32 -13.86
C PRO A 45 -11.63 21.61 -14.34
N PRO A 46 -12.83 21.54 -14.93
CA PRO A 46 -13.54 22.73 -15.41
C PRO A 46 -14.05 23.62 -14.27
N GLY A 47 -14.17 23.07 -13.05
CA GLY A 47 -14.54 23.80 -11.84
C GLY A 47 -14.29 22.98 -10.58
N PHE A 48 -14.23 23.66 -9.43
CA PHE A 48 -14.09 23.04 -8.11
C PHE A 48 -15.47 22.60 -7.58
N SER A 49 -15.59 21.35 -7.14
CA SER A 49 -16.84 20.74 -6.67
C SER A 49 -16.59 19.68 -5.61
N TRP A 50 -17.50 19.60 -4.64
CA TRP A 50 -17.52 18.57 -3.59
C TRP A 50 -18.38 17.35 -3.95
N ARG A 51 -18.94 17.32 -5.17
CA ARG A 51 -19.92 16.31 -5.60
C ARG A 51 -19.51 14.87 -5.34
N TRP A 52 -18.23 14.51 -5.57
CA TRP A 52 -17.76 13.14 -5.36
C TRP A 52 -17.68 12.77 -3.87
N TYR A 53 -17.35 13.74 -3.01
CA TYR A 53 -17.38 13.55 -1.56
C TYR A 53 -18.83 13.42 -1.07
N GLU A 54 -19.74 14.27 -1.55
CA GLU A 54 -21.16 14.17 -1.23
C GLU A 54 -21.76 12.84 -1.70
N SER A 55 -21.42 12.38 -2.91
CA SER A 55 -21.88 11.09 -3.42
C SER A 55 -21.33 9.91 -2.62
N PHE A 56 -20.10 10.00 -2.09
CA PHE A 56 -19.50 8.96 -1.26
C PHE A 56 -20.16 8.88 0.12
N PHE A 57 -20.34 10.02 0.78
CA PHE A 57 -20.95 10.06 2.13
C PHE A 57 -22.48 9.99 2.11
N GLY A 58 -23.12 10.27 0.97
CA GLY A 58 -24.57 10.27 0.81
C GLY A 58 -25.17 8.93 0.36
N ASP A 59 -24.37 8.00 -0.17
CA ASP A 59 -24.84 6.67 -0.57
C ASP A 59 -24.37 5.61 0.44
N PRO A 60 -25.30 4.94 1.16
CA PRO A 60 -24.96 3.90 2.13
C PRO A 60 -24.10 2.78 1.54
N ARG A 61 -24.24 2.46 0.25
CA ARG A 61 -23.47 1.38 -0.39
C ARG A 61 -21.97 1.68 -0.41
N TRP A 62 -21.58 2.95 -0.60
CA TRP A 62 -20.18 3.36 -0.56
C TRP A 62 -19.61 3.26 0.86
N LEU A 63 -20.40 3.67 1.86
CA LEU A 63 -20.00 3.59 3.26
C LEU A 63 -19.89 2.14 3.76
N ASP A 64 -20.87 1.30 3.42
CA ASP A 64 -20.86 -0.12 3.77
C ASP A 64 -19.67 -0.83 3.12
N ALA A 65 -19.37 -0.55 1.85
CA ALA A 65 -18.20 -1.09 1.17
C ALA A 65 -16.88 -0.64 1.82
N ALA A 66 -16.78 0.64 2.22
CA ALA A 66 -15.62 1.17 2.90
C ALA A 66 -15.43 0.52 4.28
N TYR A 67 -16.51 0.38 5.05
CA TYR A 67 -16.49 -0.26 6.36
C TYR A 67 -16.10 -1.74 6.28
N ASN A 68 -16.71 -2.48 5.35
CA ASN A 68 -16.38 -3.88 5.12
C ASN A 68 -14.90 -4.04 4.74
N SER A 69 -14.39 -3.19 3.85
CA SER A 69 -12.97 -3.22 3.44
C SER A 69 -12.05 -2.97 4.64
N LEU A 70 -12.38 -1.98 5.48
CA LEU A 70 -11.60 -1.67 6.67
C LEU A 70 -11.62 -2.82 7.68
N LEU A 71 -12.79 -3.41 7.93
CA LEU A 71 -12.96 -4.53 8.84
C LEU A 71 -12.16 -5.76 8.37
N ILE A 72 -12.31 -6.12 7.09
CA ILE A 72 -11.58 -7.25 6.49
C ILE A 72 -10.07 -6.98 6.54
N ALA A 73 -9.62 -5.78 6.17
CA ALA A 73 -8.21 -5.41 6.20
C ALA A 73 -7.63 -5.47 7.62
N ALA A 74 -8.35 -4.96 8.63
CA ALA A 74 -7.89 -4.97 10.01
C ALA A 74 -7.77 -6.40 10.57
N VAL A 75 -8.82 -7.21 10.41
CA VAL A 75 -8.85 -8.59 10.92
C VAL A 75 -7.81 -9.46 10.20
N SER A 76 -7.75 -9.39 8.86
CA SER A 76 -6.77 -10.16 8.08
C SER A 76 -5.32 -9.76 8.40
N SER A 77 -5.03 -8.47 8.50
CA SER A 77 -3.68 -7.99 8.84
C SER A 77 -3.26 -8.42 10.24
N LEU A 78 -4.17 -8.36 11.22
CA LEU A 78 -3.90 -8.80 12.59
C LEU A 78 -3.62 -10.30 12.66
N LEU A 79 -4.46 -11.11 12.01
CA LEU A 79 -4.27 -12.56 11.96
C LEU A 79 -2.96 -12.92 11.23
N ALA A 80 -2.69 -12.28 10.10
CA ALA A 80 -1.45 -12.47 9.35
C ALA A 80 -0.22 -12.08 10.18
N LEU A 81 -0.28 -10.99 10.94
CA LEU A 81 0.80 -10.55 11.81
C LEU A 81 1.06 -11.57 12.93
N VAL A 82 0.01 -12.01 13.64
CA VAL A 82 0.14 -12.95 14.76
C VAL A 82 0.69 -14.29 14.27
N LEU A 83 0.08 -14.87 13.23
CA LEU A 83 0.49 -16.16 12.68
C LEU A 83 1.86 -16.07 12.00
N GLY A 84 2.11 -14.99 11.25
CA GLY A 84 3.38 -14.72 10.59
C GLY A 84 4.53 -14.53 11.58
N CYS A 85 4.34 -13.75 12.64
CA CYS A 85 5.34 -13.60 13.70
C CYS A 85 5.61 -14.92 14.42
N ALA A 86 4.57 -15.69 14.76
CA ALA A 86 4.75 -17.00 15.39
C ALA A 86 5.54 -17.97 14.49
N ALA A 87 5.19 -18.03 13.21
CA ALA A 87 5.90 -18.84 12.22
C ALA A 87 7.35 -18.39 12.04
N ALA A 88 7.59 -17.08 11.91
CA ALA A 88 8.93 -16.52 11.78
C ALA A 88 9.79 -16.82 13.03
N TYR A 89 9.22 -16.69 14.23
CA TYR A 89 9.92 -17.02 15.46
C TYR A 89 10.30 -18.51 15.52
N GLY A 90 9.35 -19.39 15.20
CA GLY A 90 9.57 -20.84 15.15
C GLY A 90 10.63 -21.24 14.11
N LEU A 91 10.61 -20.64 12.92
CA LEU A 91 11.60 -20.93 11.88
C LEU A 91 13.00 -20.41 12.21
N VAL A 92 13.11 -19.20 12.78
CA VAL A 92 14.42 -18.59 13.07
C VAL A 92 15.08 -19.23 14.28
N ARG A 93 14.32 -19.48 15.37
CA ARG A 93 14.87 -19.97 16.64
C ARG A 93 14.66 -21.46 16.89
N GLY A 94 13.74 -22.12 16.20
CA GLY A 94 13.48 -23.55 16.35
C GLY A 94 14.55 -24.40 15.67
N GLN A 95 14.89 -25.53 16.31
CA GLN A 95 15.74 -26.57 15.73
C GLN A 95 14.89 -27.84 15.53
N PHE A 96 14.40 -28.04 14.30
CA PHE A 96 13.57 -29.21 13.96
C PHE A 96 13.88 -29.70 12.53
N ARG A 97 13.62 -30.99 12.29
CA ARG A 97 13.82 -31.63 10.98
C ARG A 97 12.73 -31.17 10.02
N GLY A 98 13.11 -30.76 8.80
CA GLY A 98 12.17 -30.29 7.77
C GLY A 98 11.99 -28.77 7.66
N ARG A 99 12.76 -27.96 8.40
CA ARG A 99 12.73 -26.48 8.33
C ARG A 99 12.74 -25.93 6.90
N ALA A 100 13.61 -26.45 6.03
CA ALA A 100 13.72 -25.99 4.64
C ALA A 100 12.43 -26.19 3.82
N LEU A 101 11.68 -27.26 4.09
CA LEU A 101 10.41 -27.53 3.42
C LEU A 101 9.37 -26.47 3.81
N TYR A 102 9.25 -26.17 5.10
CA TYR A 102 8.33 -25.13 5.57
C TYR A 102 8.71 -23.75 5.03
N GLU A 103 10.01 -23.42 5.03
CA GLU A 103 10.51 -22.17 4.44
C GLU A 103 10.13 -22.06 2.95
N SER A 104 10.35 -23.13 2.16
CA SER A 104 9.92 -23.16 0.76
C SER A 104 8.41 -23.03 0.59
N ASN A 105 7.61 -23.60 1.49
CA ASN A 105 6.15 -23.52 1.44
C ASN A 105 5.65 -22.09 1.72
N PHE A 106 6.29 -21.35 2.63
CA PHE A 106 5.94 -19.94 2.88
C PHE A 106 6.35 -19.02 1.72
N VAL A 107 7.46 -19.31 1.03
CA VAL A 107 7.93 -18.51 -0.11
C VAL A 107 7.21 -18.87 -1.41
N ALA A 108 6.78 -20.12 -1.59
CA ALA A 108 6.11 -20.60 -2.79
C ALA A 108 4.94 -19.70 -3.27
N PRO A 109 3.97 -19.30 -2.42
CA PRO A 109 2.86 -18.45 -2.86
C PRO A 109 3.28 -17.02 -3.26
N LEU A 110 4.46 -16.53 -2.85
CA LEU A 110 4.99 -15.24 -3.34
C LEU A 110 5.47 -15.33 -4.80
N ILE A 111 5.87 -16.52 -5.24
CA ILE A 111 6.36 -16.77 -6.60
C ILE A 111 5.19 -17.11 -7.54
N VAL A 112 4.15 -17.78 -7.04
CA VAL A 112 2.97 -18.15 -7.83
C VAL A 112 2.21 -16.88 -8.24
N PRO A 113 2.03 -16.62 -9.55
CA PRO A 113 1.26 -15.47 -10.00
C PRO A 113 -0.21 -15.57 -9.52
N PRO A 114 -0.77 -14.50 -8.92
CA PRO A 114 -2.15 -14.51 -8.43
C PRO A 114 -3.20 -14.72 -9.54
N VAL A 115 -2.81 -14.53 -10.80
CA VAL A 115 -3.65 -14.80 -11.98
C VAL A 115 -4.08 -16.28 -12.07
N ILE A 116 -3.27 -17.21 -11.55
CA ILE A 116 -3.55 -18.65 -11.65
C ILE A 116 -4.65 -19.10 -10.68
N THR A 117 -4.84 -18.38 -9.57
CA THR A 117 -5.82 -18.72 -8.53
C THR A 117 -7.20 -18.08 -8.74
N ALA A 118 -7.38 -17.28 -9.79
CA ALA A 118 -8.57 -16.46 -10.02
C ALA A 118 -9.63 -17.09 -10.95
N VAL A 119 -9.44 -18.35 -11.38
CA VAL A 119 -10.38 -19.12 -12.23
C VAL A 119 -11.12 -20.19 -11.44
#